data_AF-A0A7W7SK03-F1
#
_entry.id   AF-A0A7W7SK03-F1
#
_cell.length_a   1.000
_cell.length_b   1.000
_cell.length_c   1.000
_cell.angle_alpha   90.00
_cell.angle_beta   90.00
_cell.angle_gamma   90.00
#
_symmetry.space_group_name_H-M   'P 1'
#
loop_
_entity.id
_entity.type
_entity.pdbx_description
1 polymer ?
#
loop_
_entity_poly.entity_id
_entity_poly.type
_entity_poly.pdbx_seq_one_letter_code
_entity_poly.pdbx_strand_id
1 'polypeptide(L)'
;MSWMGPSTAREVTVPDTVGLTVTDARTVASEAGVALAAADPDGPPVGALTWPGVWVVTAQTPAPGTRMRRWGSLVIEFEKVPDGGTGEREPRPPSP
;
A
#
# COMPACT_ATOMS: atom_id res chain seq x y z
N MET A 1 5.31 4.07 12.09
CA MET A 1 6.24 5.18 11.77
C MET A 1 6.97 4.82 10.47
N SER A 2 7.04 5.70 9.47
CA SER A 2 7.74 5.42 8.19
C SER A 2 9.24 5.73 8.33
N TRP A 3 10.11 4.76 8.03
CA TRP A 3 11.57 4.95 8.01
C TRP A 3 12.04 5.43 6.63
N MET A 4 12.81 6.51 6.60
CA MET A 4 13.26 7.16 5.35
C MET A 4 14.45 6.46 4.66
N GLY A 5 14.94 5.33 5.21
CA GLY A 5 16.12 4.60 4.72
C GLY A 5 17.46 5.14 5.25
N PRO A 6 18.58 4.45 4.98
CA PRO A 6 19.87 4.75 5.60
C PRO A 6 20.54 5.99 5.00
N SER A 7 21.09 6.86 5.86
CA SER A 7 22.28 7.73 5.63
C SER A 7 22.69 8.03 4.20
N THR A 8 23.31 6.98 3.68
CA THR A 8 24.24 6.91 2.56
C THR A 8 23.58 6.34 1.31
N ALA A 9 22.32 5.90 1.39
CA ALA A 9 21.60 5.37 0.25
C ALA A 9 21.16 6.47 -0.71
N ARG A 10 21.14 6.12 -2.01
CA ARG A 10 20.64 6.96 -3.09
C ARG A 10 19.20 7.42 -2.82
N GLU A 11 18.90 8.67 -3.14
CA GLU A 11 17.54 9.20 -3.12
C GLU A 11 16.67 8.55 -4.21
N VAL A 12 15.49 8.12 -3.84
CA VAL A 12 14.45 7.54 -4.71
C VAL A 12 13.15 8.30 -4.50
N THR A 13 12.28 8.23 -5.51
CA THR A 13 10.96 8.85 -5.46
C THR A 13 9.94 7.80 -5.08
N VAL A 14 9.06 8.15 -4.14
CA VAL A 14 7.95 7.28 -3.73
C VAL A 14 6.99 7.10 -4.91
N PRO A 15 6.73 5.85 -5.34
CA PRO A 15 5.77 5.59 -6.40
C PRO A 15 4.33 5.79 -5.91
N ASP A 16 3.41 5.95 -6.85
CA ASP A 16 1.98 5.86 -6.56
C ASP A 16 1.55 4.40 -6.58
N THR A 17 1.02 3.93 -5.45
CA THR A 17 0.58 2.55 -5.23
C THR A 17 -0.89 2.45 -4.88
N VAL A 18 -1.57 3.58 -4.64
CA VAL A 18 -2.98 3.59 -4.28
C VAL A 18 -3.81 3.10 -5.47
N GLY A 19 -4.76 2.20 -5.22
CA GLY A 19 -5.58 1.57 -6.24
C GLY A 19 -4.94 0.35 -6.92
N LEU A 20 -3.65 0.07 -6.68
CA LEU A 20 -3.02 -1.17 -7.14
C LEU A 20 -3.39 -2.34 -6.23
N THR A 21 -3.33 -3.55 -6.78
CA THR A 21 -3.32 -4.75 -5.93
C THR A 21 -2.05 -4.76 -5.09
N VAL A 22 -2.09 -5.34 -3.89
CA VAL A 22 -0.90 -5.41 -3.02
C VAL A 22 0.27 -6.14 -3.70
N THR A 23 -0.02 -7.12 -4.55
CA THR A 23 0.99 -7.80 -5.37
C THR A 23 1.65 -6.85 -6.36
N ASP A 24 0.87 -6.06 -7.10
CA ASP A 24 1.39 -5.10 -8.08
C ASP A 24 2.14 -3.95 -7.37
N ALA A 25 1.58 -3.43 -6.28
CA ALA A 25 2.20 -2.40 -5.45
C ALA A 25 3.58 -2.83 -4.96
N ARG A 26 3.74 -4.10 -4.57
CA ARG A 26 5.04 -4.66 -4.15
C ARG A 26 6.06 -4.67 -5.28
N THR A 27 5.65 -5.03 -6.49
CA THR A 27 6.52 -5.02 -7.68
C THR A 27 6.96 -3.58 -7.99
N VAL A 28 6.00 -2.66 -8.12
CA VAL A 28 6.25 -1.24 -8.39
C VAL A 28 7.17 -0.60 -7.34
N ALA A 29 6.90 -0.85 -6.05
CA ALA A 29 7.74 -0.34 -4.96
C ALA A 29 9.17 -0.88 -5.06
N SER A 30 9.33 -2.18 -5.31
CA SER A 30 10.64 -2.81 -5.41
C SER A 30 11.45 -2.27 -6.60
N GLU A 31 10.80 -2.06 -7.75
CA GLU A 31 11.42 -1.45 -8.94
C GLU A 31 11.83 0.01 -8.71
N ALA A 32 11.02 0.77 -7.96
CA ALA A 32 11.36 2.12 -7.52
C ALA A 32 12.44 2.15 -6.42
N GLY A 33 12.84 0.99 -5.88
CA GLY A 33 13.80 0.89 -4.80
C GLY A 33 13.24 1.32 -3.44
N VAL A 34 11.96 1.05 -3.19
CA VAL A 34 11.21 1.35 -1.97
C VAL A 34 10.67 0.05 -1.37
N ALA A 35 10.68 -0.08 -0.04
CA ALA A 35 10.17 -1.25 0.65
C ALA A 35 8.72 -1.05 1.08
N LEU A 36 7.81 -1.87 0.58
CA LEU A 36 6.41 -1.89 1.01
C LEU A 36 6.31 -2.44 2.44
N ALA A 37 5.57 -1.76 3.32
CA ALA A 37 5.44 -2.10 4.73
C ALA A 37 3.98 -2.00 5.19
N ALA A 38 3.61 -2.81 6.18
CA ALA A 38 2.36 -2.65 6.91
C ALA A 38 2.47 -1.50 7.93
N ALA A 39 1.33 -1.00 8.39
CA ALA A 39 1.29 0.04 9.43
C ALA A 39 1.88 -0.44 10.76
N ASP A 40 1.72 -1.73 11.07
CA ASP A 40 2.33 -2.40 12.22
C ASP A 40 3.72 -2.95 11.83
N PRO A 41 4.83 -2.36 12.34
CA PRO A 41 6.18 -2.82 12.04
C PRO A 41 6.54 -4.15 12.71
N ASP A 42 5.85 -4.51 13.79
CA ASP A 42 6.06 -5.76 14.54
C ASP A 42 5.03 -6.85 14.13
N GLY A 43 4.09 -6.46 13.26
CA GLY A 43 3.03 -7.32 12.76
C GLY A 43 3.51 -8.32 11.70
N PRO A 44 2.62 -9.24 11.29
CA PRO A 44 2.89 -10.15 10.19
C PRO A 44 3.27 -9.37 8.92
N PRO A 45 4.13 -9.93 8.04
CA PRO A 45 4.48 -9.27 6.79
C PRO A 45 3.24 -9.06 5.94
N VAL A 46 3.25 -8.02 5.09
CA VAL A 46 2.10 -7.64 4.23
C VAL A 46 1.53 -8.86 3.49
N GLY A 47 2.38 -9.73 2.93
CA GLY A 47 1.93 -10.92 2.21
C GLY A 47 1.17 -11.95 3.05
N ALA A 48 1.41 -12.00 4.37
CA ALA A 48 0.64 -12.84 5.29
C ALA A 48 -0.72 -12.20 5.65
N LEU A 49 -0.78 -10.87 5.71
CA LEU A 49 -2.02 -10.13 5.99
C LEU A 49 -2.97 -10.12 4.79
N THR A 50 -2.43 -10.25 3.58
CA THR A 50 -3.20 -10.15 2.32
C THR A 50 -3.46 -11.51 1.68
N TRP A 51 -3.54 -12.56 2.49
CA TRP A 51 -3.92 -13.89 2.05
C TRP A 51 -5.06 -14.44 2.93
N PRO A 52 -6.08 -15.11 2.36
CA PRO A 52 -6.35 -15.30 0.93
C PRO A 52 -7.11 -14.12 0.29
N GLY A 53 -7.15 -14.07 -1.05
CA GLY A 53 -7.95 -13.14 -1.84
C GLY A 53 -7.17 -12.02 -2.51
N VAL A 54 -7.89 -11.09 -3.15
CA VAL A 54 -7.32 -9.89 -3.76
C VAL A 54 -7.45 -8.72 -2.79
N TRP A 55 -6.37 -8.01 -2.57
CA TRP A 55 -6.30 -6.86 -1.67
C TRP A 55 -5.78 -5.66 -2.44
N VAL A 56 -6.41 -4.51 -2.26
CA VAL A 56 -6.09 -3.26 -2.96
C VAL A 56 -5.59 -2.24 -1.94
N VAL A 57 -4.54 -1.52 -2.31
CA VAL A 57 -4.00 -0.43 -1.51
C VAL A 57 -4.97 0.74 -1.52
N THR A 58 -5.40 1.19 -0.35
CA THR A 58 -6.36 2.29 -0.19
C THR A 58 -5.70 3.59 0.25
N ALA A 59 -4.57 3.50 0.95
CA ALA A 59 -3.75 4.64 1.32
C ALA A 59 -2.27 4.26 1.39
N GLN A 60 -1.41 5.27 1.27
CA GLN A 60 0.03 5.11 1.44
C GLN A 60 0.63 6.28 2.22
N THR A 61 1.73 6.02 2.91
CA THR A 61 2.55 7.03 3.58
C THR A 61 4.01 6.62 3.51
N PRO A 62 4.91 7.44 2.94
CA PRO A 62 4.70 8.81 2.45
C PRO A 62 3.88 8.93 1.15
N ALA A 63 3.44 10.14 0.82
CA ALA A 63 2.66 10.43 -0.38
C ALA A 63 3.48 10.21 -1.68
N PRO A 64 2.83 9.89 -2.81
CA PRO A 64 3.50 9.77 -4.11
C PRO A 64 4.33 11.00 -4.44
N GLY A 65 5.50 10.81 -5.07
CA GLY A 65 6.42 11.90 -5.39
C GLY A 65 7.30 12.39 -4.23
N THR A 66 7.04 11.92 -3.01
CA THR A 66 7.93 12.20 -1.86
C THR A 66 9.31 11.63 -2.13
N ARG A 67 10.36 12.34 -1.68
CA ARG A 67 11.72 11.83 -1.74
C ARG A 67 12.06 11.04 -0.49
N MET A 68 12.58 9.84 -0.66
CA MET A 68 13.13 9.02 0.43
C MET A 68 14.43 8.38 0.00
N ARG A 69 15.13 7.70 0.90
CA ARG A 69 16.32 6.94 0.51
C ARG A 69 15.92 5.55 0.08
N ARG A 70 16.72 4.97 -0.81
CA ARG A 70 16.52 3.61 -1.32
C ARG A 70 16.32 2.65 -0.14
N TRP A 71 15.31 1.80 -0.25
CA TRP A 71 14.81 0.87 0.75
C TRP A 71 14.17 1.51 1.99
N GLY A 72 13.79 2.78 1.90
CA GLY A 72 12.86 3.40 2.84
C GLY A 72 11.52 2.68 2.84
N SER A 73 10.82 2.76 3.96
CA SER A 73 9.55 2.07 4.21
C SER A 73 8.37 2.91 3.74
N LEU A 74 7.68 2.42 2.71
CA LEU A 74 6.37 2.89 2.28
C LEU A 74 5.30 2.09 3.02
N VAL A 75 4.70 2.73 4.04
CA VAL A 75 3.59 2.15 4.79
C VAL A 75 2.33 2.23 3.91
N ILE A 76 1.59 1.13 3.82
CA ILE A 76 0.32 1.07 3.10
C ILE A 76 -0.83 0.65 4.00
N GLU A 77 -2.00 1.17 3.69
CA GLU A 77 -3.29 0.63 4.12
C GLU A 77 -3.91 -0.12 2.94
N PHE A 78 -4.65 -1.19 3.21
CA PHE A 78 -5.20 -2.04 2.18
C PHE A 78 -6.53 -2.66 2.64
N GLU A 79 -7.41 -2.89 1.67
CA GLU A 79 -8.71 -3.51 1.88
C GLU A 79 -8.88 -4.72 0.98
N LYS A 80 -9.60 -5.74 1.48
CA LYS A 80 -9.91 -6.92 0.70
C LYS A 80 -10.98 -6.54 -0.34
N VAL A 81 -10.71 -6.84 -1.61
CA VAL A 81 -11.74 -6.76 -2.65
C VAL A 81 -12.78 -7.83 -2.33
N PRO A 82 -14.07 -7.46 -2.17
CA PRO A 82 -15.10 -8.45 -1.95
C PRO A 82 -15.12 -9.41 -3.13
N ASP A 83 -14.89 -10.70 -2.85
CA ASP A 83 -15.22 -11.78 -3.76
C ASP A 83 -16.70 -11.57 -4.13
N GLY A 84 -17.03 -11.38 -5.41
CA GLY A 84 -18.31 -10.86 -5.90
C GLY A 84 -19.55 -11.68 -5.53
N GLY A 85 -19.83 -11.78 -4.24
CA GLY A 85 -21.09 -12.25 -3.69
C GLY A 85 -22.07 -11.11 -3.84
N THR A 86 -23.05 -11.33 -4.70
CA THR A 86 -24.29 -10.55 -4.83
C THR A 86 -24.78 -10.11 -3.46
N GLY A 87 -24.47 -8.87 -3.13
CA GLY A 87 -24.89 -8.18 -1.92
C GLY A 87 -25.34 -6.80 -2.34
N GLU A 88 -26.58 -6.75 -2.80
CA GLU A 88 -27.47 -5.59 -2.84
C GLU A 88 -26.98 -4.48 -1.86
N ARG A 89 -26.26 -3.47 -2.37
CA ARG A 89 -26.17 -2.18 -1.69
C ARG A 89 -27.23 -1.30 -2.31
N GLU A 90 -28.33 -1.20 -1.58
CA GLU A 90 -29.43 -0.27 -1.76
C GLU A 90 -28.94 1.12 -2.24
N PRO A 91 -29.53 1.72 -3.29
CA PRO A 91 -29.21 3.07 -3.69
C PRO A 91 -29.57 4.01 -2.54
N ARG A 92 -28.60 4.77 -2.01
CA ARG A 92 -28.91 5.84 -1.07
C ARG A 92 -29.78 6.88 -1.81
N PRO A 93 -31.03 7.15 -1.39
CA PRO A 93 -31.77 8.26 -1.96
C PRO A 93 -31.03 9.57 -1.62
N PRO A 94 -30.98 10.55 -2.54
CA PRO A 94 -30.47 11.87 -2.22
C PRO A 94 -31.32 12.46 -1.09
N SER A 95 -30.66 13.03 -0.07
CA SER A 95 -31.37 13.79 0.97
C SER A 95 -32.03 15.03 0.36
N PRO A 96 -33.23 15.41 0.85
CA PRO A 96 -34.01 16.56 0.38
C PRO A 96 -33.33 17.90 0.68
#